data_AF-A0A6I4HV54-F1
#
_entry.id   AF-A0A6I4HV54-F1
#
_cell.length_a   1.000
_cell.length_b   1.000
_cell.length_c   1.000
_cell.angle_alpha   90.00
_cell.angle_beta   90.00
_cell.angle_gamma   90.00
#
_symmetry.space_group_name_H-M   'P 1'
#
loop_
_entity.id
_entity.type
_entity.pdbx_description
1 polymer ?
#
loop_
_entity_poly.entity_id
_entity_poly.type
_entity_poly.pdbx_seq_one_letter_code
_entity_poly.pdbx_strand_id
1 'polypeptide(L)' 'MSILAEKTERKAIKVLANTLRYFDDLNFLNMTAEDDFDAATAKRLISGLVEKNGYEVHFRQGKGTKITKQPLSW' A
#
# COMPACT_ATOMS: atom_id res chain seq x y z
N MET A 1 -8.87 14.98 16.66
CA MET A 1 -7.43 14.84 16.39
C MET A 1 -6.93 16.08 15.64
N SER A 2 -5.68 16.51 15.87
CA SER A 2 -5.10 17.69 15.21
C SER A 2 -4.92 17.46 13.69
N ILE A 3 -5.12 18.51 12.88
CA ILE A 3 -4.89 18.51 11.42
C ILE A 3 -3.48 18.01 11.06
N LEU A 4 -2.49 18.27 11.93
CA LEU A 4 -1.11 17.82 11.71
C LEU A 4 -0.94 16.30 11.86
N ALA A 5 -1.66 15.71 12.81
CA ALA A 5 -1.65 14.25 13.01
C ALA A 5 -2.27 13.56 11.81
N GLU A 6 -3.40 14.07 11.30
CA GLU A 6 -4.06 13.52 10.11
C GLU A 6 -3.18 13.61 8.85
N LYS A 7 -2.48 14.73 8.65
CA LYS A 7 -1.52 14.89 7.54
C LYS A 7 -0.35 13.92 7.65
N THR A 8 0.15 13.70 8.87
CA THR A 8 1.27 12.78 9.14
C THR A 8 0.86 11.33 8.89
N GLU A 9 -0.30 10.93 9.40
CA GLU A 9 -0.88 9.60 9.20
C GLU A 9 -1.09 9.32 7.72
N ARG A 10 -1.76 10.23 7.00
CA ARG A 10 -1.98 10.10 5.56
C ARG A 10 -0.66 9.97 4.80
N LYS A 11 0.39 10.69 5.20
CA LYS A 11 1.71 10.60 4.56
C LYS A 11 2.37 9.24 4.83
N ALA A 12 2.27 8.70 6.05
CA ALA A 12 2.79 7.38 6.37
C ALA A 12 2.09 6.29 5.55
N ILE A 13 0.77 6.29 5.50
CA ILE A 13 -0.03 5.39 4.66
C ILE A 13 0.33 5.54 3.19
N LYS A 14 0.59 6.77 2.73
CA LYS A 14 0.98 7.03 1.36
C LYS A 14 2.33 6.40 0.99
N VAL A 15 3.30 6.43 1.91
CA VAL A 15 4.60 5.80 1.72
C VAL A 15 4.45 4.28 1.62
N LEU A 16 3.67 3.67 2.52
CA LEU A 16 3.35 2.25 2.47
C LEU A 16 2.67 1.85 1.15
N ALA A 17 1.65 2.60 0.72
CA ALA A 17 0.96 2.32 -0.53
C ALA A 17 1.88 2.45 -1.76
N ASN A 18 2.91 3.31 -1.71
CA ASN A 18 3.87 3.42 -2.80
C ASN A 18 4.74 2.17 -2.96
N THR A 19 4.98 1.40 -1.90
CA THR A 19 5.82 0.19 -2.00
C THR A 19 5.08 -0.97 -2.67
N LEU A 20 3.76 -1.04 -2.50
CA LEU A 20 2.91 -2.10 -3.06
C LEU A 20 3.07 -2.28 -4.58
N ARG A 21 3.33 -1.20 -5.33
CA ARG A 21 3.49 -1.27 -6.80
C ARG A 21 4.70 -2.11 -7.24
N TYR A 22 5.74 -2.15 -6.42
CA TYR A 22 6.98 -2.85 -6.78
C TYR A 22 6.88 -4.34 -6.51
N PHE A 23 5.94 -4.79 -5.67
CA PHE A 23 5.71 -6.21 -5.44
C PHE A 23 5.23 -6.94 -6.71
N ASP A 24 4.57 -6.23 -7.63
CA ASP A 24 4.19 -6.80 -8.92
C ASP A 24 5.41 -7.03 -9.84
N ASP A 25 6.44 -6.19 -9.70
CA ASP A 25 7.69 -6.29 -10.46
C ASP A 25 8.64 -7.37 -9.91
N LEU A 26 8.44 -7.85 -8.67
CA LEU A 26 9.27 -8.89 -8.07
C LEU A 26 9.19 -10.22 -8.82
N ASN A 27 8.08 -10.49 -9.51
CA ASN A 27 7.91 -11.70 -10.34
C ASN A 27 8.95 -11.81 -11.48
N PHE A 28 9.60 -10.71 -11.86
CA PHE A 28 10.66 -10.72 -12.88
C PHE A 28 12.04 -11.05 -12.30
N LEU A 29 12.15 -11.21 -10.98
CA LEU A 29 13.36 -11.64 -10.31
C LEU A 29 13.37 -13.16 -10.19
N ASN A 30 14.57 -13.76 -10.23
CA ASN A 30 14.75 -15.20 -10.07
C ASN A 30 14.58 -15.60 -8.59
N MET A 31 13.36 -15.47 -8.07
CA MET A 31 13.01 -15.68 -6.66
C MET A 31 12.95 -17.17 -6.33
N THR A 32 13.38 -17.52 -5.12
CA THR A 32 13.07 -18.83 -4.55
C THR A 32 11.60 -18.90 -4.12
N ALA A 33 11.11 -20.10 -3.84
CA ALA A 33 9.75 -20.28 -3.32
C ALA A 33 9.54 -19.60 -1.94
N GLU A 34 10.59 -19.51 -1.13
CA GLU A 34 10.56 -18.83 0.16
C GLU A 34 10.49 -17.31 -0.02
N ASP A 35 11.30 -16.76 -0.92
CA ASP A 35 11.25 -15.32 -1.24
C ASP A 35 9.87 -14.90 -1.77
N ASP A 36 9.25 -15.72 -2.63
CA ASP A 36 7.92 -15.42 -3.18
C ASP A 36 6.85 -15.44 -2.09
N PHE A 37 6.92 -16.42 -1.19
CA PHE A 37 6.03 -16.49 -0.03
C PHE A 37 6.16 -15.26 0.87
N ASP A 38 7.40 -14.85 1.16
CA ASP A 38 7.67 -13.68 2.00
C ASP A 38 7.21 -12.38 1.32
N ALA A 39 7.46 -12.22 0.01
CA ALA A 39 7.00 -11.08 -0.76
C ALA A 39 5.47 -11.00 -0.79
N ALA A 40 4.78 -12.12 -1.03
CA ALA A 40 3.33 -12.20 -1.00
C ALA A 40 2.77 -11.86 0.39
N THR A 41 3.43 -12.33 1.46
CA THR A 41 3.05 -12.04 2.85
C THR A 41 3.22 -10.55 3.17
N ALA A 42 4.37 -9.97 2.82
CA ALA A 42 4.63 -8.55 3.00
C ALA A 42 3.61 -7.68 2.23
N LYS A 43 3.30 -8.01 0.98
CA LYS A 43 2.27 -7.32 0.18
C LYS A 43 0.91 -7.33 0.88
N ARG A 44 0.47 -8.50 1.37
CA ARG A 44 -0.82 -8.63 2.08
C ARG A 44 -0.86 -7.81 3.37
N LEU A 45 0.22 -7.83 4.16
CA LEU A 45 0.30 -7.06 5.40
C LEU A 45 0.23 -5.55 5.14
N ILE A 46 0.98 -5.06 4.15
CA ILE A 46 0.99 -3.64 3.80
C ILE A 46 -0.37 -3.21 3.26
N SER A 47 -0.99 -3.98 2.35
CA SER A 47 -2.34 -3.69 1.86
C SER A 47 -3.37 -3.64 3.00
N GLY A 48 -3.33 -4.62 3.91
CA GLY A 48 -4.24 -4.67 5.06
C GLY A 48 -4.06 -3.48 6.01
N LEU A 49 -2.83 -2.97 6.20
CA LEU A 49 -2.62 -1.74 6.97
C LEU A 49 -3.25 -0.52 6.30
N VAL A 50 -3.12 -0.40 4.97
CA VAL A 50 -3.71 0.72 4.24
C VAL A 50 -5.26 0.68 4.33
N GLU A 51 -5.84 -0.50 4.11
CA GLU A 51 -7.29 -0.72 4.17
C GLU A 51 -7.87 -0.52 5.57
N LYS A 52 -7.21 -1.04 6.63
CA LYS A 52 -7.65 -0.85 8.02
C LYS A 52 -7.65 0.61 8.47
N ASN A 53 -6.84 1.46 7.83
CA ASN A 53 -6.86 2.91 8.06
C ASN A 53 -7.88 3.64 7.15
N GLY A 54 -8.75 2.90 6.46
CA GLY A 54 -9.84 3.44 5.64
C GLY A 54 -9.37 4.02 4.31
N TYR A 55 -8.23 3.57 3.79
CA TYR A 55 -7.72 4.03 2.50
C TYR A 55 -7.75 2.91 1.47
N GLU A 56 -8.07 3.28 0.23
CA GLU A 56 -7.95 2.44 -0.95
C GLU A 56 -6.74 2.88 -1.78
N VAL A 57 -6.06 1.91 -2.40
CA VAL A 57 -4.88 2.13 -3.23
C VAL A 57 -5.23 1.96 -4.70
N HIS A 58 -4.94 2.97 -5.51
CA HIS A 58 -5.08 2.91 -6.95
C HIS A 58 -3.73 3.14 -7.64
N PHE A 59 -3.34 2.21 -8.50
CA PHE A 59 -2.14 2.37 -9.33
C PHE A 59 -2.54 2.98 -10.67
N ARG A 60 -1.80 4.02 -11.09
CA ARG A 60 -1.92 4.59 -12.45
C ARG A 60 -0.57 4.54 -13.14
N GLN A 61 -0.52 3.87 -14.29
CA GLN A 61 0.68 3.88 -15.13
C GLN A 61 1.09 5.34 -15.44
N GLY A 62 2.38 5.62 -15.28
CA GLY A 62 2.96 6.96 -15.48
C GLY A 62 2.62 8.04 -14.44
N LYS A 63 1.66 7.80 -13.51
CA LYS A 63 1.23 8.79 -12.50
C LYS A 63 1.48 8.35 -11.05
N GLY A 64 2.02 7.15 -10.86
CA GLY A 64 2.34 6.58 -9.56
C GLY A 64 1.12 6.08 -8.80
N THR A 65 1.29 5.86 -7.50
CA THR A 65 0.20 5.39 -6.63
C THR A 65 -0.69 6.57 -6.24
N LYS A 66 -2.00 6.37 -6.14
CA LYS A 66 -2.96 7.29 -5.50
C LYS A 66 -3.60 6.58 -4.32
N ILE A 67 -3.80 7.30 -3.21
CA ILE A 67 -4.64 6.81 -2.10
C ILE A 67 -5.89 7.68 -2.00
N THR A 68 -7.02 7.04 -1.79
CA THR A 68 -8.35 7.65 -1.61
C THR A 68 -8.89 7.18 -0.27
N LYS A 69 -9.45 8.09 0.52
CA LYS A 69 -10.09 7.71 1.78
C LYS A 69 -11.47 7.18 1.44
N GLN A 70 -11.80 5.98 1.87
CA GLN A 70 -13.13 5.42 1.67
C GLN A 70 -14.14 6.27 2.46
N PRO A 71 -15.28 6.64 1.85
CA PRO A 71 -16.36 7.24 2.61
C PRO A 71 -16.84 6.21 3.63
N LEU A 72 -17.06 6.63 4.88
CA LEU A 72 -17.70 5.79 5.90
C LEU A 72 -19.06 5.36 5.35
N SER A 73 -19.20 4.08 4.98
CA SER A 73 -20.50 3.48 4.71
C SER A 73 -21.13 3.11 6.06
N TRP A 74 -22.20 3.82 6.40
CA TRP A 74 -23.08 3.49 7.53
C TRP A 74 -24.05 2.38 7.12
#